data_AF-A0A3N9NHC9-F1
#
_entry.id   AF-A0A3N9NHC9-F1
#
_cell.length_a   1.000
_cell.length_b   1.000
_cell.length_c   1.000
_cell.angle_alpha   90.00
_cell.angle_beta   90.00
_cell.angle_gamma   90.00
#
_symmetry.space_group_name_H-M   'P 1'
#
loop_
_entity.id
_entity.type
_entity.pdbx_description
1 polymer ?
#
loop_
_entity_poly.entity_id
_entity_poly.type
_entity_poly.pdbx_seq_one_letter_code
_entity_poly.pdbx_strand_id
1 'polypeptide(L)'
;MDKAWIALLWLIVAACFLATPSDAQIDQLHGDQTYSTYGVHSGNQLRTFFWNDGQIGRRKNLTSIPQVGGEWPINSGHITLAKIATWFGSEVRGTDGVIRHIVSESNGTWTADPTNHSSGDADTDTGEWWTMTPLPGFYNPTPPPEESDLPWVAMSHKDWSWPDLWPDKMVDPMDPGWPASWNGYFGKDLFNADQESYYMMDDWHNKEFPFYPDANDSSRRGLGFRVTVRGFQWSHMMVEDMIFWLFDAENVGTHLHD
;
A
#
# COMPACT_ATOMS: atom_id res chain seq x y z
N MET A 1 -22.01 55.26 -46.18
CA MET A 1 -20.78 55.39 -45.35
C MET A 1 -21.22 54.85 -44.00
N ASP A 2 -21.24 53.53 -43.89
CA ASP A 2 -22.15 52.83 -42.99
C ASP A 2 -21.36 52.27 -41.83
N LYS A 3 -21.58 52.90 -40.68
CA LYS A 3 -20.90 52.61 -39.42
C LYS A 3 -21.55 51.41 -38.76
N ALA A 4 -20.79 50.32 -38.74
CA ALA A 4 -20.56 49.44 -37.60
C ALA A 4 -21.76 48.72 -36.98
N TRP A 5 -21.43 47.65 -36.24
CA TRP A 5 -22.33 46.83 -35.42
C TRP A 5 -23.08 45.73 -36.18
N ILE A 6 -22.41 44.59 -36.35
CA ILE A 6 -22.75 43.29 -35.71
C ILE A 6 -21.66 42.32 -36.20
N ALA A 7 -20.56 42.27 -35.45
CA ALA A 7 -19.50 41.29 -35.62
C ALA A 7 -19.15 40.76 -34.23
N LEU A 8 -19.90 39.76 -33.76
CA LEU A 8 -19.50 38.94 -32.62
C LEU A 8 -20.32 37.64 -32.59
N LEU A 9 -20.10 36.76 -33.57
CA LEU A 9 -20.51 35.36 -33.45
C LEU A 9 -19.25 34.57 -33.12
N TRP A 10 -19.14 34.27 -31.84
CA TRP A 10 -18.08 33.50 -31.21
C TRP A 10 -18.00 32.12 -31.85
N LEU A 11 -16.88 31.84 -32.52
CA LEU A 11 -16.43 30.50 -32.82
C LEU A 11 -16.04 29.84 -31.50
N ILE A 12 -16.96 29.06 -30.92
CA ILE A 12 -16.61 28.10 -29.87
C ILE A 12 -15.87 26.96 -30.58
N VAL A 13 -14.54 27.02 -30.53
CA VAL A 13 -13.69 25.87 -30.83
C VAL A 13 -13.92 24.86 -29.70
N ALA A 14 -14.78 23.88 -29.94
CA ALA A 14 -14.84 22.68 -29.12
C ALA A 14 -13.56 21.87 -29.41
N ALA A 15 -12.51 22.11 -28.64
CA ALA A 15 -11.40 21.19 -28.54
C ALA A 15 -11.92 19.92 -27.86
N CYS A 16 -12.27 18.91 -28.66
CA CYS A 16 -12.39 17.54 -28.16
C CYS A 16 -10.99 17.09 -27.72
N PHE A 17 -10.66 17.31 -26.46
CA PHE A 17 -9.62 16.53 -25.82
C PHE A 17 -10.15 15.10 -25.71
N LEU A 18 -9.63 14.23 -26.58
CA LEU A 18 -9.62 12.80 -26.33
C LEU A 18 -8.71 12.58 -25.11
N ALA A 19 -9.29 12.60 -23.92
CA ALA A 19 -8.65 12.00 -22.75
C ALA A 19 -9.11 10.55 -22.68
N THR A 20 -8.17 9.62 -22.81
CA THR A 20 -8.34 8.19 -22.50
C THR A 20 -7.08 7.69 -21.83
N PRO A 21 -7.17 6.83 -20.81
CA PRO A 21 -7.98 6.96 -19.61
C PRO A 21 -7.06 7.07 -18.37
N SER A 22 -7.64 7.50 -17.27
CA SER A 22 -7.04 7.84 -15.98
C SER A 22 -6.43 6.65 -15.18
N ASP A 23 -6.43 5.42 -15.70
CA ASP A 23 -5.71 4.27 -15.12
C ASP A 23 -4.18 4.51 -15.10
N ALA A 24 -3.69 5.36 -16.01
CA ALA A 24 -2.29 5.75 -16.09
C ALA A 24 -1.73 6.42 -14.82
N GLN A 25 -2.57 6.88 -13.87
CA GLN A 25 -2.08 7.59 -12.69
C GLN A 25 -1.53 6.65 -11.61
N ILE A 26 -2.17 5.51 -11.35
CA ILE A 26 -1.67 4.53 -10.37
C ILE A 26 -0.54 3.67 -10.95
N ASP A 27 -0.57 3.43 -12.27
CA ASP A 27 0.48 2.67 -12.97
C ASP A 27 1.83 3.38 -12.99
N GLN A 28 1.83 4.71 -12.81
CA GLN A 28 3.03 5.52 -12.64
C GLN A 28 3.55 5.55 -11.19
N LEU A 29 2.83 4.98 -10.23
CA LEU A 29 3.28 4.87 -8.85
C LEU A 29 4.04 3.56 -8.64
N HIS A 30 5.14 3.68 -7.91
CA HIS A 30 6.04 2.58 -7.61
C HIS A 30 6.28 2.57 -6.10
N GLY A 31 6.28 1.37 -5.51
CA GLY A 31 6.50 1.23 -4.09
C GLY A 31 7.92 1.64 -3.71
N ASP A 32 8.11 2.35 -2.61
CA ASP A 32 9.46 2.70 -2.12
C ASP A 32 9.47 2.69 -0.59
N GLN A 33 10.57 2.24 0.01
CA GLN A 33 10.69 2.12 1.47
C GLN A 33 10.52 3.45 2.21
N THR A 34 10.80 4.59 1.55
CA THR A 34 10.60 5.93 2.11
C THR A 34 9.14 6.19 2.48
N TYR A 35 8.19 5.45 1.90
CA TYR A 35 6.76 5.49 2.23
C TYR A 35 6.36 4.51 3.35
N SER A 36 7.32 3.81 3.97
CA SER A 36 7.03 2.86 5.03
C SER A 36 6.48 3.52 6.27
N THR A 37 5.33 3.03 6.71
CA THR A 37 4.68 3.42 7.94
C THR A 37 3.93 2.24 8.57
N TYR A 38 3.52 2.41 9.81
CA TYR A 38 2.79 1.43 10.60
C TYR A 38 1.33 1.82 10.80
N GLY A 39 0.52 0.84 11.18
CA GLY A 39 -0.79 1.05 11.77
C GLY A 39 -0.97 0.14 12.98
N VAL A 40 -2.08 0.34 13.70
CA VAL A 40 -2.45 -0.50 14.84
C VAL A 40 -3.91 -0.89 14.70
N HIS A 41 -4.16 -2.20 14.74
CA HIS A 41 -5.49 -2.73 15.00
C HIS A 41 -5.59 -3.07 16.49
N SER A 42 -6.62 -2.55 17.15
CA SER A 42 -6.90 -2.71 18.58
C SER A 42 -8.38 -2.46 18.92
N GLY A 43 -9.28 -2.77 18.00
CA GLY A 43 -10.72 -2.52 18.12
C GLY A 43 -11.46 -3.52 19.02
N ASN A 44 -10.79 -4.59 19.48
CA ASN A 44 -11.36 -5.62 20.35
C ASN A 44 -10.29 -6.33 21.21
N GLN A 45 -10.46 -7.59 21.63
CA GLN A 45 -9.54 -8.29 22.57
C GLN A 45 -8.13 -8.56 22.00
N LEU A 46 -7.94 -8.47 20.68
CA LEU A 46 -6.63 -8.61 20.04
C LEU A 46 -6.11 -7.23 19.61
N ARG A 47 -4.86 -6.89 19.98
CA ARG A 47 -4.12 -5.78 19.36
C ARG A 47 -2.84 -6.23 18.67
N THR A 48 -2.53 -5.62 17.53
CA THR A 48 -1.27 -5.83 16.80
C THR A 48 -0.85 -4.57 16.06
N PHE A 49 0.46 -4.32 16.01
CA PHE A 49 1.02 -3.43 15.00
C PHE A 49 1.00 -4.13 13.64
N PHE A 50 1.10 -3.35 12.57
CA PHE A 50 1.31 -3.83 11.21
C PHE A 50 1.97 -2.73 10.38
N TRP A 51 2.46 -3.07 9.19
CA TRP A 51 3.22 -2.20 8.31
C TRP A 51 2.66 -2.25 6.90
N ASN A 52 2.78 -1.16 6.15
CA ASN A 52 2.27 -1.05 4.78
C ASN A 52 3.12 -1.77 3.71
N ASP A 53 3.97 -2.70 4.13
CA ASP A 53 4.71 -3.65 3.29
C ASP A 53 4.23 -5.10 3.50
N GLY A 54 3.08 -5.27 4.18
CA GLY A 54 2.45 -6.58 4.39
C GLY A 54 2.82 -7.26 5.71
N GLN A 55 3.77 -6.71 6.48
CA GLN A 55 4.10 -7.28 7.78
C GLN A 55 3.03 -7.00 8.84
N ILE A 56 2.65 -8.04 9.58
CA ILE A 56 1.81 -7.92 10.79
C ILE A 56 2.67 -8.26 12.00
N GLY A 57 2.54 -7.47 13.06
CA GLY A 57 3.30 -7.59 14.30
C GLY A 57 4.39 -6.52 14.41
N ARG A 58 5.34 -6.77 15.32
CA ARG A 58 6.34 -5.75 15.70
C ARG A 58 7.51 -5.71 14.73
N ARG A 59 8.08 -4.52 14.59
CA ARG A 59 9.34 -4.23 13.90
C ARG A 59 10.22 -3.36 14.79
N LYS A 60 11.36 -3.89 15.19
CA LYS A 60 12.17 -3.25 16.24
C LYS A 60 12.84 -1.98 15.72
N ASN A 61 13.08 -1.05 16.65
CA ASN A 61 13.93 0.13 16.47
C ASN A 61 13.45 1.15 15.42
N LEU A 62 12.15 1.18 15.07
CA LEU A 62 11.63 2.08 14.04
C LEU A 62 10.54 3.07 14.49
N THR A 63 10.10 3.01 15.74
CA THR A 63 9.09 3.95 16.25
C THR A 63 9.50 4.53 17.59
N SER A 64 9.00 5.73 17.89
CA SER A 64 9.08 6.37 19.20
C SER A 64 8.19 5.68 20.25
N ILE A 65 7.16 4.93 19.82
CA ILE A 65 6.23 4.22 20.70
C ILE A 65 6.58 2.73 20.87
N PRO A 66 6.37 2.13 22.06
CA PRO A 66 6.56 0.69 22.26
C PRO A 66 5.62 -0.12 21.37
N GLN A 67 6.21 -0.90 20.46
CA GLN A 67 5.44 -1.74 19.56
C GLN A 67 5.05 -3.05 20.21
N VAL A 68 3.79 -3.42 20.01
CA VAL A 68 3.24 -4.70 20.41
C VAL A 68 3.22 -5.61 19.19
N GLY A 69 3.66 -6.86 19.35
CA GLY A 69 3.55 -7.89 18.31
C GLY A 69 2.09 -8.20 18.08
N GLY A 70 1.56 -9.27 18.69
CA GLY A 70 0.14 -9.39 18.96
C GLY A 70 -0.06 -9.70 20.44
N GLU A 71 -0.94 -8.95 21.08
CA GLU A 71 -1.32 -9.18 22.48
C GLU A 71 -2.78 -9.58 22.54
N TRP A 72 -3.03 -10.67 23.26
CA TRP A 72 -4.36 -11.16 23.53
C TRP A 72 -4.43 -11.78 24.93
N PRO A 73 -5.43 -11.43 25.75
CA PRO A 73 -6.30 -10.25 25.60
C PRO A 73 -5.51 -8.93 25.69
N ILE A 74 -6.04 -7.83 25.15
CA ILE A 74 -5.42 -6.49 25.33
C ILE A 74 -5.22 -6.21 26.83
N ASN A 75 -4.07 -5.64 27.18
CA ASN A 75 -3.64 -5.32 28.55
C ASN A 75 -3.32 -6.53 29.44
N SER A 76 -3.30 -7.75 28.89
CA SER A 76 -2.84 -8.93 29.63
C SER A 76 -1.33 -8.95 29.90
N GLY A 77 -0.55 -8.21 29.10
CA GLY A 77 0.91 -8.29 29.04
C GLY A 77 1.42 -9.53 28.29
N HIS A 78 0.54 -10.38 27.77
CA HIS A 78 0.90 -11.61 27.07
C HIS A 78 1.01 -11.38 25.55
N ILE A 79 2.24 -11.39 25.05
CA ILE A 79 2.52 -11.30 23.61
C ILE A 79 2.45 -12.70 23.00
N THR A 80 1.41 -12.96 22.21
CA THR A 80 1.13 -14.26 21.57
C THR A 80 1.63 -14.33 20.13
N LEU A 81 1.85 -13.18 19.49
CA LEU A 81 2.36 -13.09 18.12
C LEU A 81 3.61 -12.21 18.10
N ALA A 82 4.68 -12.67 17.44
CA ALA A 82 5.86 -11.85 17.18
C ALA A 82 5.73 -11.11 15.85
N LYS A 83 5.54 -11.86 14.76
CA LYS A 83 5.34 -11.37 13.40
C LYS A 83 4.55 -12.38 12.56
N ILE A 84 3.86 -11.89 11.54
CA ILE A 84 3.41 -12.61 10.35
C ILE A 84 4.04 -11.87 9.17
N ALA A 85 4.73 -12.62 8.30
CA ALA A 85 5.34 -12.07 7.09
C ALA A 85 4.58 -12.63 5.88
N THR A 86 4.25 -11.75 4.94
CA THR A 86 3.54 -12.10 3.70
C THR A 86 4.53 -12.30 2.58
N TRP A 87 4.40 -13.40 1.85
CA TRP A 87 5.31 -13.79 0.77
C TRP A 87 4.50 -13.99 -0.51
N PHE A 88 4.89 -13.28 -1.57
CA PHE A 88 4.29 -13.41 -2.90
C PHE A 88 5.36 -13.99 -3.83
N GLY A 89 5.06 -15.13 -4.46
CA GLY A 89 6.07 -15.85 -5.23
C GLY A 89 5.52 -16.48 -6.49
N SER A 90 6.43 -16.70 -7.44
CA SER A 90 6.14 -17.31 -8.74
C SER A 90 7.39 -18.03 -9.27
N GLU A 91 7.19 -19.06 -10.08
CA GLU A 91 8.26 -19.67 -10.88
C GLU A 91 8.41 -18.90 -12.19
N VAL A 92 9.60 -18.38 -12.46
CA VAL A 92 9.88 -17.62 -13.68
C VAL A 92 11.19 -18.04 -14.33
N ARG A 93 11.30 -17.83 -15.64
CA ARG A 93 12.56 -17.98 -16.37
C ARG A 93 13.29 -16.65 -16.45
N GLY A 94 14.45 -16.58 -15.81
CA GLY A 94 15.31 -15.39 -15.87
C GLY A 94 15.85 -15.14 -17.28
N THR A 95 16.42 -13.95 -17.48
CA THR A 95 17.00 -13.54 -18.78
C THR A 95 18.21 -14.39 -19.20
N ASP A 96 18.82 -15.10 -18.27
CA ASP A 96 19.88 -16.09 -18.48
C ASP A 96 19.34 -17.49 -18.85
N GLY A 97 18.02 -17.66 -18.96
CA GLY A 97 17.35 -18.91 -19.30
C GLY A 97 17.14 -19.86 -18.12
N VAL A 98 17.60 -19.52 -16.92
CA VAL A 98 17.49 -20.35 -15.71
C VAL A 98 16.12 -20.14 -15.03
N ILE A 99 15.48 -21.24 -14.65
CA ILE A 99 14.23 -21.23 -13.88
C ILE A 99 14.54 -20.85 -12.43
N ARG A 100 13.76 -19.93 -11.86
CA ARG A 100 13.87 -19.44 -10.49
C ARG A 100 12.50 -19.42 -9.83
N HIS A 101 12.48 -19.67 -8.52
CA HIS A 101 11.32 -19.42 -7.67
C HIS A 101 11.58 -18.13 -6.92
N ILE A 102 11.08 -17.02 -7.48
CA ILE A 102 11.25 -15.70 -6.87
C ILE A 102 10.18 -15.54 -5.80
N VAL A 103 10.55 -14.92 -4.68
CA VAL A 103 9.63 -14.51 -3.63
C VAL A 103 9.91 -13.04 -3.33
N SER A 104 8.85 -12.27 -3.16
CA SER A 104 8.88 -10.92 -2.61
C SER A 104 8.20 -10.97 -1.24
N GLU A 105 8.97 -10.77 -0.18
CA GLU A 105 8.48 -10.72 1.20
C GLU A 105 8.31 -9.31 1.76
N SER A 106 7.72 -9.17 2.95
CA SER A 106 7.78 -7.96 3.77
C SER A 106 9.16 -7.78 4.44
N ASN A 107 9.59 -6.56 4.79
CA ASN A 107 10.93 -6.27 5.34
C ASN A 107 11.29 -6.97 6.68
N GLY A 108 10.31 -7.47 7.41
CA GLY A 108 10.56 -8.24 8.65
C GLY A 108 10.76 -7.42 9.93
N THR A 109 11.03 -8.12 11.03
CA THR A 109 11.12 -7.53 12.39
C THR A 109 12.42 -6.77 12.63
N TRP A 110 13.51 -7.15 11.99
CA TRP A 110 14.84 -6.55 12.17
C TRP A 110 15.30 -5.82 10.92
N THR A 111 14.51 -4.83 10.51
CA THR A 111 14.83 -3.99 9.36
C THR A 111 16.18 -3.28 9.55
N ALA A 112 17.00 -3.23 8.51
CA ALA A 112 18.39 -2.74 8.48
C ALA A 112 19.45 -3.69 9.06
N ASP A 113 19.13 -4.97 9.25
CA ASP A 113 20.12 -6.03 9.50
C ASP A 113 19.94 -7.17 8.49
N PRO A 114 20.54 -7.08 7.28
CA PRO A 114 20.40 -8.10 6.24
C PRO A 114 21.04 -9.43 6.63
N THR A 115 21.79 -9.49 7.74
CA THR A 115 22.33 -10.76 8.27
C THR A 115 21.35 -11.49 9.18
N ASN A 116 20.23 -10.85 9.53
CA ASN A 116 19.22 -11.40 10.40
C ASN A 116 18.18 -12.20 9.60
N HIS A 117 17.93 -13.45 9.98
CA HIS A 117 16.88 -14.28 9.39
C HIS A 117 15.44 -13.74 9.56
N SER A 118 15.28 -12.61 10.26
CA SER A 118 14.02 -11.91 10.42
C SER A 118 14.01 -10.51 9.78
N SER A 119 15.00 -10.19 8.96
CA SER A 119 14.96 -9.13 7.95
C SER A 119 14.57 -9.74 6.61
N GLY A 120 13.88 -8.97 5.76
CA GLY A 120 13.78 -9.26 4.34
C GLY A 120 15.09 -8.91 3.62
N ASP A 121 15.15 -9.25 2.35
CA ASP A 121 16.36 -9.11 1.55
C ASP A 121 16.59 -7.65 1.11
N ALA A 122 17.86 -7.27 1.08
CA ALA A 122 18.32 -5.96 0.68
C ALA A 122 19.69 -6.05 0.03
N ASP A 123 19.97 -5.12 -0.87
CA ASP A 123 21.28 -4.92 -1.48
C ASP A 123 22.33 -4.70 -0.38
N THR A 124 23.37 -5.53 -0.35
CA THR A 124 24.43 -5.47 0.67
C THR A 124 25.33 -4.25 0.54
N ASP A 125 25.41 -3.64 -0.64
CA ASP A 125 26.25 -2.47 -0.93
C ASP A 125 25.47 -1.17 -0.74
N THR A 126 24.22 -1.11 -1.20
CA THR A 126 23.40 0.12 -1.17
C THR A 126 22.40 0.18 -0.02
N GLY A 127 22.01 -0.96 0.55
CA GLY A 127 20.93 -1.07 1.52
C GLY A 127 19.53 -0.92 0.91
N GLU A 128 19.41 -0.91 -0.42
CA GLU A 128 18.12 -0.88 -1.12
C GLU A 128 17.33 -2.17 -0.83
N TRP A 129 16.08 -2.04 -0.43
CA TRP A 129 15.22 -3.17 -0.13
C TRP A 129 14.77 -3.90 -1.39
N TRP A 130 14.86 -5.23 -1.38
CA TRP A 130 14.39 -6.11 -2.44
C TRP A 130 13.14 -6.89 -2.00
N THR A 131 12.21 -6.16 -1.39
CA THR A 131 11.00 -6.67 -0.73
C THR A 131 9.76 -6.03 -1.35
N MET A 132 8.57 -6.38 -0.85
CA MET A 132 7.37 -5.58 -1.07
C MET A 132 7.57 -4.20 -0.43
N THR A 133 7.38 -3.13 -1.21
CA THR A 133 7.49 -1.75 -0.74
C THR A 133 6.17 -1.01 -0.89
N PRO A 134 5.84 -0.08 0.03
CA PRO A 134 4.55 0.60 0.00
C PRO A 134 4.44 1.60 -1.15
N LEU A 135 3.27 1.64 -1.80
CA LEU A 135 2.95 2.67 -2.78
C LEU A 135 2.75 4.03 -2.08
N PRO A 136 3.21 5.13 -2.72
CA PRO A 136 2.95 6.48 -2.21
C PRO A 136 1.48 6.88 -2.31
N GLY A 137 1.07 7.81 -1.44
CA GLY A 137 -0.23 8.48 -1.54
C GLY A 137 -1.40 7.74 -0.88
N PHE A 138 -1.14 6.67 -0.12
CA PHE A 138 -2.18 5.90 0.58
C PHE A 138 -2.33 6.22 2.07
N TYR A 139 -1.70 7.32 2.53
CA TYR A 139 -1.83 7.82 3.90
C TYR A 139 -1.51 9.33 3.96
N ASN A 140 -1.87 9.98 5.05
CA ASN A 140 -1.48 11.37 5.34
C ASN A 140 0.00 11.43 5.79
N PRO A 141 0.91 12.04 5.00
CA PRO A 141 2.33 12.16 5.38
C PRO A 141 2.58 13.20 6.49
N THR A 142 1.59 14.03 6.80
CA THR A 142 1.68 15.11 7.79
C THR A 142 0.49 15.05 8.74
N PRO A 143 0.45 14.06 9.66
CA PRO A 143 -0.63 13.97 10.64
C PRO A 143 -0.65 15.23 11.53
N PRO A 144 -1.83 15.62 12.03
CA PRO A 144 -1.93 16.66 13.04
C PRO A 144 -1.02 16.33 14.25
N PRO A 145 -0.21 17.27 14.76
CA PRO A 145 0.72 17.01 15.86
C PRO A 145 0.04 16.48 17.14
N GLU A 146 -1.24 16.75 17.32
CA GLU A 146 -2.06 16.25 18.41
C GLU A 146 -2.47 14.77 18.28
N GLU A 147 -2.42 14.21 17.07
CA GLU A 147 -2.83 12.83 16.78
C GLU A 147 -1.64 11.87 16.71
N SER A 148 -0.56 12.25 16.03
CA SER A 148 0.64 11.43 15.95
C SER A 148 1.92 12.17 15.56
N ASP A 149 3.05 11.73 16.10
CA ASP A 149 4.38 12.21 15.74
C ASP A 149 4.93 11.59 14.43
N LEU A 150 4.29 10.53 13.94
CA LEU A 150 4.67 9.82 12.72
C LEU A 150 3.43 9.61 11.86
N PRO A 151 3.56 9.54 10.51
CA PRO A 151 2.46 9.12 9.65
C PRO A 151 1.93 7.75 10.08
N TRP A 152 0.68 7.44 9.76
CA TRP A 152 0.07 6.13 10.01
C TRP A 152 -0.51 5.58 8.72
N VAL A 153 -0.58 4.26 8.59
CA VAL A 153 -1.46 3.66 7.58
C VAL A 153 -2.87 4.20 7.76
N ALA A 154 -3.55 4.48 6.64
CA ALA A 154 -4.89 5.02 6.68
C ALA A 154 -5.86 4.04 7.36
N MET A 155 -6.61 4.54 8.35
CA MET A 155 -7.60 3.78 9.12
C MET A 155 -8.97 4.43 9.02
N SER A 156 -10.03 3.65 8.85
CA SER A 156 -11.40 4.12 8.68
C SER A 156 -11.92 5.01 9.82
N HIS A 157 -11.48 4.76 11.04
CA HIS A 157 -11.90 5.50 12.23
C HIS A 157 -10.95 6.66 12.59
N LYS A 158 -10.01 7.00 11.70
CA LYS A 158 -9.00 8.06 11.86
C LYS A 158 -8.89 8.84 10.57
N ASP A 159 -9.82 9.76 10.35
CA ASP A 159 -9.85 10.64 9.17
C ASP A 159 -8.53 11.40 8.94
N TRP A 160 -7.86 11.81 10.01
CA TRP A 160 -6.55 12.46 9.96
C TRP A 160 -5.44 11.61 9.31
N SER A 161 -5.62 10.29 9.21
CA SER A 161 -4.65 9.37 8.59
C SER A 161 -4.83 9.21 7.08
N TRP A 162 -5.91 9.74 6.50
CA TRP A 162 -6.24 9.57 5.09
C TRP A 162 -5.43 10.52 4.21
N PRO A 163 -5.03 10.11 3.00
CA PRO A 163 -4.44 11.04 2.04
C PRO A 163 -5.48 12.09 1.60
N ASP A 164 -5.00 13.22 1.06
CA ASP A 164 -5.88 14.25 0.49
C ASP A 164 -6.73 13.72 -0.67
N LEU A 165 -6.14 12.82 -1.47
CA LEU A 165 -6.75 12.14 -2.60
C LEU A 165 -6.24 10.69 -2.66
N TRP A 166 -7.14 9.74 -2.85
CA TRP A 166 -6.84 8.33 -3.05
C TRP A 166 -6.35 8.07 -4.49
N PRO A 167 -5.10 7.63 -4.70
CA PRO A 167 -4.55 7.46 -6.05
C PRO A 167 -5.35 6.48 -6.92
N ASP A 168 -5.88 5.42 -6.32
CA ASP A 168 -6.69 4.37 -6.95
C ASP A 168 -8.15 4.78 -7.21
N LYS A 169 -8.52 6.03 -6.91
CA LYS A 169 -9.87 6.58 -7.12
C LYS A 169 -9.89 7.82 -8.00
N MET A 170 -8.75 8.20 -8.57
CA MET A 170 -8.63 9.37 -9.46
C MET A 170 -9.48 9.26 -10.73
N VAL A 171 -9.88 8.04 -11.10
CA VAL A 171 -10.72 7.76 -12.27
C VAL A 171 -12.22 7.91 -12.00
N ASP A 172 -12.63 8.13 -10.74
CA ASP A 172 -14.03 8.28 -10.38
C ASP A 172 -14.65 9.46 -11.17
N PRO A 173 -15.75 9.26 -11.92
CA PRO A 173 -16.28 10.28 -12.82
C PRO A 173 -16.95 11.44 -12.09
N MET A 174 -17.39 11.24 -10.84
CA MET A 174 -18.16 12.21 -10.07
C MET A 174 -17.33 12.87 -8.98
N ASP A 175 -16.38 12.15 -8.40
CA ASP A 175 -15.53 12.66 -7.34
C ASP A 175 -14.10 12.10 -7.42
N PRO A 176 -13.28 12.52 -8.41
CA PRO A 176 -11.93 12.02 -8.60
C PRO A 176 -11.08 12.05 -7.32
N GLY A 177 -10.56 10.89 -6.93
CA GLY A 177 -9.67 10.73 -5.78
C GLY A 177 -10.40 10.68 -4.44
N TRP A 178 -11.74 10.69 -4.41
CA TRP A 178 -12.55 10.65 -3.19
C TRP A 178 -12.03 11.56 -2.06
N PRO A 179 -11.86 12.88 -2.31
CA PRO A 179 -11.34 13.82 -1.32
C PRO A 179 -12.14 13.79 -0.01
N ALA A 180 -11.42 13.78 1.11
CA ALA A 180 -11.99 13.79 2.47
C ALA A 180 -13.00 12.66 2.77
N SER A 181 -12.91 11.55 2.04
CA SER A 181 -13.78 10.38 2.19
C SER A 181 -12.99 9.10 2.43
N TRP A 182 -13.60 8.13 3.09
CA TRP A 182 -13.00 6.82 3.32
C TRP A 182 -13.04 5.96 2.06
N ASN A 183 -11.89 5.39 1.68
CA ASN A 183 -11.79 4.36 0.65
C ASN A 183 -12.17 2.99 1.24
N GLY A 184 -13.45 2.80 1.53
CA GLY A 184 -13.97 1.57 2.14
C GLY A 184 -14.05 0.39 1.17
N TYR A 185 -13.89 -0.83 1.69
CA TYR A 185 -13.96 -2.06 0.90
C TYR A 185 -15.26 -2.19 0.08
N PHE A 186 -16.38 -1.69 0.62
CA PHE A 186 -17.68 -1.73 -0.07
C PHE A 186 -17.98 -0.49 -0.90
N GLY A 187 -17.10 0.52 -0.87
CA GLY A 187 -17.27 1.78 -1.57
C GLY A 187 -17.00 3.01 -0.71
N LYS A 188 -17.16 4.17 -1.34
CA LYS A 188 -16.91 5.48 -0.75
C LYS A 188 -17.74 5.71 0.51
N ASP A 189 -17.09 6.05 1.62
CA ASP A 189 -17.72 6.32 2.92
C ASP A 189 -18.63 5.18 3.44
N LEU A 190 -18.37 3.94 3.01
CA LEU A 190 -19.05 2.76 3.54
C LEU A 190 -18.18 2.08 4.60
N PHE A 191 -18.51 2.35 5.86
CA PHE A 191 -17.84 1.84 7.04
C PHE A 191 -18.47 0.52 7.50
N ASN A 192 -17.83 -0.61 7.15
CA ASN A 192 -18.32 -1.93 7.53
C ASN A 192 -17.68 -2.46 8.83
N ALA A 193 -16.38 -2.27 9.00
CA ALA A 193 -15.66 -2.63 10.22
C ALA A 193 -15.42 -1.41 11.10
N ASP A 194 -15.42 -1.60 12.42
CA ASP A 194 -15.10 -0.53 13.38
C ASP A 194 -13.66 -0.03 13.20
N GLN A 195 -12.77 -0.93 12.77
CA GLN A 195 -11.46 -0.58 12.25
C GLN A 195 -11.22 -1.29 10.92
N GLU A 196 -11.04 -0.50 9.86
CA GLU A 196 -10.56 -0.96 8.57
C GLU A 196 -9.26 -0.21 8.25
N SER A 197 -8.21 -0.93 7.84
CA SER A 197 -6.98 -0.33 7.30
C SER A 197 -6.94 -0.48 5.78
N TYR A 198 -6.25 0.44 5.11
CA TYR A 198 -6.09 0.39 3.65
C TYR A 198 -4.71 0.90 3.22
N TYR A 199 -4.03 0.13 2.37
CA TYR A 199 -2.82 0.54 1.67
C TYR A 199 -2.58 -0.35 0.44
N MET A 200 -1.62 0.06 -0.39
CA MET A 200 -1.11 -0.73 -1.50
C MET A 200 0.41 -0.85 -1.41
N MET A 201 0.95 -1.94 -1.95
CA MET A 201 2.39 -2.22 -2.04
C MET A 201 2.71 -2.91 -3.36
N ASP A 202 3.96 -2.84 -3.83
CA ASP A 202 4.44 -3.61 -4.97
C ASP A 202 5.87 -4.12 -4.75
N ASP A 203 6.38 -4.94 -5.66
CA ASP A 203 7.75 -5.44 -5.61
C ASP A 203 8.69 -4.77 -6.62
N TRP A 204 8.41 -3.50 -6.95
CA TRP A 204 9.11 -2.75 -8.01
C TRP A 204 10.63 -2.77 -7.86
N HIS A 205 11.13 -2.71 -6.63
CA HIS A 205 12.55 -2.65 -6.32
C HIS A 205 13.23 -4.01 -6.12
N ASN A 206 12.51 -5.14 -6.22
CA ASN A 206 13.11 -6.46 -6.04
C ASN A 206 14.05 -6.82 -7.20
N LYS A 207 15.31 -6.38 -7.08
CA LYS A 207 16.37 -6.50 -8.08
C LYS A 207 17.25 -7.74 -7.89
N GLU A 208 16.93 -8.59 -6.92
CA GLU A 208 17.73 -9.74 -6.54
C GLU A 208 17.98 -10.68 -7.72
N PHE A 209 16.99 -10.82 -8.61
CA PHE A 209 17.01 -11.76 -9.71
C PHE A 209 17.07 -11.07 -11.09
N PRO A 210 17.75 -11.66 -12.09
CA PRO A 210 17.82 -11.13 -13.46
C PRO A 210 16.52 -11.39 -14.25
N PHE A 211 15.40 -10.90 -13.72
CA PHE A 211 14.06 -11.02 -14.25
C PHE A 211 13.42 -9.62 -14.36
N TYR A 212 12.64 -9.44 -15.42
CA TYR A 212 11.98 -8.19 -15.79
C TYR A 212 10.53 -8.54 -16.18
N PRO A 213 9.54 -8.24 -15.34
CA PRO A 213 8.16 -8.69 -15.52
C PRO A 213 7.39 -7.89 -16.58
N ASP A 214 7.93 -6.76 -17.04
CA ASP A 214 7.28 -5.87 -18.01
C ASP A 214 8.15 -5.67 -19.26
N ALA A 215 7.62 -6.05 -20.41
CA ALA A 215 8.26 -5.90 -21.71
C ALA A 215 8.23 -4.45 -22.22
N ASN A 216 7.34 -3.62 -21.67
CA ASN A 216 7.23 -2.20 -22.01
C ASN A 216 8.04 -1.31 -21.05
N ASP A 217 8.43 -1.83 -19.87
CA ASP A 217 9.21 -1.11 -18.88
C ASP A 217 10.30 -1.98 -18.23
N SER A 218 11.54 -1.82 -18.72
CA SER A 218 12.70 -2.52 -18.16
C SER A 218 13.17 -2.02 -16.80
N SER A 219 12.58 -0.94 -16.27
CA SER A 219 12.90 -0.44 -14.93
C SER A 219 12.12 -1.17 -13.83
N ARG A 220 10.96 -1.77 -14.16
CA ARG A 220 10.22 -2.63 -13.24
C ARG A 220 11.02 -3.91 -12.97
N ARG A 221 11.20 -4.24 -11.69
CA ARG A 221 11.81 -5.48 -11.23
C ARG A 221 10.80 -6.27 -10.40
N GLY A 222 11.27 -7.25 -9.64
CA GLY A 222 10.40 -8.21 -8.97
C GLY A 222 9.59 -9.07 -9.95
N LEU A 223 8.49 -9.62 -9.46
CA LEU A 223 7.50 -10.39 -10.20
C LEU A 223 6.45 -9.50 -10.88
N GLY A 224 6.42 -8.20 -10.57
CA GLY A 224 5.43 -7.28 -11.11
C GLY A 224 4.10 -7.39 -10.37
N PHE A 225 4.15 -7.78 -9.10
CA PHE A 225 2.95 -7.85 -8.26
C PHE A 225 2.65 -6.50 -7.65
N ARG A 226 1.40 -6.07 -7.74
CA ARG A 226 0.82 -5.00 -6.94
C ARG A 226 -0.22 -5.63 -6.02
N VAL A 227 -0.16 -5.30 -4.74
CA VAL A 227 -1.02 -5.90 -3.73
C VAL A 227 -1.80 -4.81 -3.02
N THR A 228 -3.12 -4.95 -3.04
CA THR A 228 -4.03 -4.17 -2.21
C THR A 228 -4.23 -4.88 -0.89
N VAL A 229 -4.05 -4.17 0.23
CA VAL A 229 -4.15 -4.78 1.56
C VAL A 229 -5.18 -4.06 2.41
N ARG A 230 -6.00 -4.86 3.09
CA ARG A 230 -6.96 -4.40 4.10
C ARG A 230 -6.91 -5.25 5.35
N GLY A 231 -6.94 -4.62 6.51
CA GLY A 231 -7.18 -5.25 7.80
C GLY A 231 -8.55 -4.85 8.33
N PHE A 232 -9.32 -5.79 8.88
CA PHE A 232 -10.65 -5.55 9.43
C PHE A 232 -10.75 -6.07 10.86
N GLN A 233 -11.32 -5.25 11.73
CA GLN A 233 -11.64 -5.63 13.10
C GLN A 233 -12.96 -4.99 13.54
N TRP A 234 -13.81 -5.78 14.21
CA TRP A 234 -15.08 -5.34 14.76
C TRP A 234 -15.06 -5.40 16.28
N SER A 235 -15.69 -4.40 16.90
CA SER A 235 -15.98 -4.35 18.33
C SER A 235 -17.27 -5.12 18.64
N HIS A 236 -17.27 -6.42 18.33
CA HIS A 236 -18.43 -7.29 18.47
C HIS A 236 -18.05 -8.63 19.11
N MET A 237 -18.87 -9.11 20.06
CA MET A 237 -18.60 -10.31 20.87
C MET A 237 -18.35 -11.58 20.04
N MET A 238 -18.96 -11.68 18.85
CA MET A 238 -18.84 -12.87 17.99
C MET A 238 -17.50 -12.97 17.27
N VAL A 239 -16.70 -11.90 17.25
CA VAL A 239 -15.39 -11.83 16.56
C VAL A 239 -14.35 -11.13 17.44
N GLU A 240 -14.50 -11.23 18.76
CA GLU A 240 -13.70 -10.45 19.71
C GLU A 240 -12.21 -10.80 19.71
N ASP A 241 -11.87 -12.00 19.28
CA ASP A 241 -10.51 -12.55 19.26
C ASP A 241 -9.91 -12.62 17.85
N MET A 242 -10.48 -11.87 16.89
CA MET A 242 -10.11 -11.99 15.47
C MET A 242 -9.75 -10.63 14.84
N ILE A 243 -8.77 -10.67 13.95
CA ILE A 243 -8.51 -9.63 12.94
C ILE A 243 -8.45 -10.34 11.59
N PHE A 244 -9.17 -9.81 10.61
CA PHE A 244 -9.18 -10.36 9.25
C PHE A 244 -8.24 -9.54 8.39
N TRP A 245 -7.38 -10.20 7.63
CA TRP A 245 -6.49 -9.56 6.66
C TRP A 245 -6.84 -10.04 5.26
N LEU A 246 -7.02 -9.12 4.34
CA LEU A 246 -7.27 -9.36 2.93
C LEU A 246 -6.08 -8.84 2.13
N PHE A 247 -5.51 -9.73 1.32
CA PHE A 247 -4.46 -9.42 0.36
C PHE A 247 -5.01 -9.75 -1.02
N ASP A 248 -5.17 -8.73 -1.86
CA ASP A 248 -5.59 -8.87 -3.25
C ASP A 248 -4.39 -8.55 -4.15
N ALA A 249 -3.82 -9.59 -4.76
CA ALA A 249 -2.59 -9.50 -5.53
C ALA A 249 -2.89 -9.54 -7.03
N GLU A 250 -2.43 -8.51 -7.72
CA GLU A 250 -2.58 -8.33 -9.16
C GLU A 250 -1.21 -8.37 -9.84
N ASN A 251 -1.14 -9.03 -10.99
CA ASN A 251 0.00 -8.92 -11.88
C ASN A 251 -0.17 -7.69 -12.76
N VAL A 252 0.64 -6.65 -12.50
CA VAL A 252 0.66 -5.41 -13.27
C VAL A 252 1.78 -5.38 -14.31
N GLY A 253 2.51 -6.48 -14.46
CA GLY A 253 3.47 -6.69 -15.54
C GLY A 253 2.82 -7.27 -16.80
N THR A 254 3.64 -7.48 -17.84
CA THR A 254 3.21 -8.14 -19.08
C THR A 254 3.54 -9.63 -19.11
N HIS A 255 4.38 -10.10 -18.19
CA HIS A 255 4.71 -11.51 -18.05
C HIS A 255 3.54 -12.26 -17.45
N LEU A 256 3.12 -13.36 -18.07
CA LEU A 256 2.09 -14.24 -17.50
C LEU A 256 2.78 -15.26 -16.59
N HIS A 257 2.45 -15.20 -15.30
CA HIS A 257 2.85 -16.21 -14.32
C HIS A 257 2.02 -17.48 -14.52
N ASP A 258 2.67 -18.64 -14.36
CA ASP A 258 2.05 -19.97 -14.46
C ASP A 258 1.33 -20.40 -13.17
#